data_AF-A0A6A6IMY7-F1
#
_entry.id   AF-A0A6A6IMY7-F1
#
_cell.length_a   1.000
_cell.length_b   1.000
_cell.length_c   1.000
_cell.angle_alpha   90.00
_cell.angle_beta   90.00
_cell.angle_gamma   90.00
#
_symmetry.space_group_name_H-M   'P 1'
#
loop_
_entity.id
_entity.type
_entity.pdbx_description
1 polymer ?
#
loop_
_entity_poly.entity_id
_entity_poly.type
_entity_poly.pdbx_seq_one_letter_code
_entity_poly.pdbx_strand_id
1 'polypeptide(L)'
;MSTTRGRSMDSRASAARAVQSFLPDEELRPHAPLNLRWRAGNPLFAHYITLIERVRCLNPTRRLQLAHGLTFKLGWPSHLRSIEQIRAGVKPEPGSRWSPEDKRLLLLFRVEFEIPNKFVAAVFFEGRTADECESQFTRLLQEMNRADKARVKEGKDFLWSEEQMVKVAQTKQQGKGWEDIAEMFSGRDPTQCKYAYYRYLYRRRELPERTVEATPSEASTAKQLPEAVIRIKEQTPPSQPQTTDDLKRWDQEDRDLVFNASQSGMSSKEIWQKHFSSRTFGAVRTRVSFEKKLRGAKSKASKWSDGERNLLLRLVNGGHGFEQIAPKWFPHRTAENCEAYYKYLMKAKGPTLASTEASGGEVDAEGDVDMQSDMDIEADMTAADNDDDEDFSPEDHSEPASPPHTTQRTARRRRSSATNANPYSAAPNADDEAFLESQRSSLIASIDVEELSAGEKTKLKKALDEAGWPKRFTSIADYHAPPPKTGKYWPLEDSRALVAMRETSDLSFRIIADKFYPGRSEKAVRNHYGTLERGGRESDMRRGRATHTRMFRPV
;
A
#
# COMPACT_ATOMS: atom_id res chain seq x y z
N MET A 1 40.71 -14.35 47.94
CA MET A 1 39.35 -13.77 47.90
C MET A 1 39.07 -13.36 46.47
N SER A 2 38.39 -14.23 45.72
CA SER A 2 38.18 -14.08 44.27
C SER A 2 36.83 -13.43 43.98
N THR A 3 36.86 -12.34 43.23
CA THR A 3 35.70 -11.54 42.82
C THR A 3 34.98 -12.17 41.63
N THR A 4 33.72 -12.52 41.83
CA THR A 4 32.78 -13.00 40.80
C THR A 4 32.19 -11.79 40.04
N ARG A 5 32.59 -11.60 38.77
CA ARG A 5 31.89 -10.71 37.82
C ARG A 5 30.88 -11.53 37.02
N GLY A 6 29.59 -11.32 37.28
CA GLY A 6 28.48 -11.91 36.54
C GLY A 6 28.24 -11.20 35.20
N ARG A 7 28.28 -11.98 34.11
CA ARG A 7 27.94 -11.58 32.74
C ARG A 7 26.43 -11.44 32.58
N SER A 8 25.98 -10.26 32.13
CA SER A 8 24.64 -10.02 31.58
C SER A 8 24.77 -9.70 30.10
N MET A 9 24.88 -10.73 29.25
CA MET A 9 24.69 -10.65 27.79
C MET A 9 24.44 -12.06 27.26
N ASP A 10 23.21 -12.59 27.33
CA ASP A 10 22.91 -13.89 26.70
C ASP A 10 21.41 -14.19 26.39
N SER A 11 20.50 -13.20 26.29
CA SER A 11 19.08 -13.53 26.01
C SER A 11 18.80 -13.98 24.57
N ARG A 12 19.55 -13.47 23.57
CA ARG A 12 19.39 -13.87 22.15
C ARG A 12 20.12 -15.16 21.80
N ALA A 13 21.27 -15.42 22.41
CA ALA A 13 21.98 -16.68 22.28
C ALA A 13 21.25 -17.82 23.02
N SER A 14 20.56 -17.51 24.13
CA SER A 14 19.70 -18.46 24.85
C SER A 14 18.50 -18.92 24.02
N ALA A 15 17.82 -18.03 23.28
CA ALA A 15 16.72 -18.43 22.39
C ALA A 15 17.19 -19.27 21.19
N ALA A 16 18.35 -18.95 20.60
CA ALA A 16 18.92 -19.71 19.49
C ALA A 16 19.47 -21.08 19.92
N ARG A 17 20.08 -21.18 21.11
CA ARG A 17 20.53 -22.46 21.70
C ARG A 17 19.37 -23.32 22.18
N ALA A 18 18.31 -22.71 22.71
CA ALA A 18 17.11 -23.43 23.07
C ALA A 18 16.56 -24.17 21.84
N VAL A 19 16.41 -23.50 20.69
CA VAL A 19 15.83 -24.13 19.48
C VAL A 19 16.73 -25.23 18.87
N GLN A 20 18.05 -25.21 19.09
CA GLN A 20 18.94 -26.31 18.71
C GLN A 20 18.96 -27.48 19.72
N SER A 21 18.47 -27.27 20.94
CA SER A 21 18.30 -28.29 21.98
C SER A 21 16.82 -28.65 22.21
N PHE A 22 15.93 -28.35 21.25
CA PHE A 22 14.53 -28.08 21.60
C PHE A 22 13.68 -29.31 21.90
N LEU A 23 14.07 -30.50 21.45
CA LEU A 23 13.42 -31.77 21.72
C LEU A 23 14.47 -32.84 21.34
N PRO A 24 14.77 -33.86 22.16
CA PRO A 24 15.59 -34.99 21.69
C PRO A 24 14.97 -35.54 20.40
N ASP A 25 15.78 -36.07 19.46
CA ASP A 25 15.31 -36.56 18.15
C ASP A 25 14.10 -37.53 18.24
N GLU A 26 13.92 -38.17 19.40
CA GLU A 26 12.76 -39.01 19.71
C GLU A 26 11.43 -38.23 19.85
N GLU A 27 11.46 -37.01 20.37
CA GLU A 27 10.30 -36.12 20.54
C GLU A 27 9.96 -35.33 19.27
N LEU A 28 10.86 -35.28 18.28
CA LEU A 28 10.62 -34.73 16.93
C LEU A 28 10.09 -35.78 15.94
N ARG A 29 9.93 -37.05 16.37
CA ARG A 29 9.33 -38.07 15.51
C ARG A 29 7.93 -37.62 15.08
N PRO A 30 7.51 -37.86 13.82
CA PRO A 30 6.23 -37.39 13.27
C PRO A 30 4.94 -37.77 14.04
N HIS A 31 5.05 -38.53 15.13
CA HIS A 31 3.94 -39.00 15.96
C HIS A 31 4.26 -39.04 17.47
N ALA A 32 5.40 -38.50 17.92
CA ALA A 32 5.67 -38.42 19.35
C ALA A 32 4.70 -37.38 19.96
N PRO A 33 3.96 -37.71 21.04
CA PRO A 33 3.11 -36.74 21.70
C PRO A 33 4.00 -35.65 22.29
N LEU A 34 4.08 -34.51 21.59
CA LEU A 34 4.73 -33.29 22.08
C LEU A 34 4.42 -33.12 23.56
N ASN A 35 5.47 -33.08 24.37
CA ASN A 35 5.37 -33.09 25.82
C ASN A 35 4.26 -32.13 26.30
N LEU A 36 3.21 -32.68 26.91
CA LEU A 36 2.03 -31.91 27.33
C LEU A 36 2.41 -30.76 28.26
N ARG A 37 3.47 -30.93 29.07
CA ARG A 37 4.00 -29.87 29.94
C ARG A 37 4.61 -28.72 29.13
N TRP A 38 5.34 -29.02 28.06
CA TRP A 38 5.89 -27.99 27.19
C TRP A 38 4.78 -27.22 26.47
N ARG A 39 3.75 -27.93 25.96
CA ARG A 39 2.58 -27.30 25.32
C ARG A 39 1.85 -26.37 26.30
N ALA A 40 1.70 -26.78 27.56
CA ALA A 40 1.10 -25.95 28.60
C ALA A 40 1.94 -24.70 28.92
N GLY A 41 3.27 -24.82 28.94
CA GLY A 41 4.18 -23.70 29.16
C GLY A 41 4.34 -22.75 27.96
N ASN A 42 4.07 -23.22 26.73
CA ASN A 42 4.27 -22.47 25.49
C ASN A 42 3.05 -22.55 24.56
N PRO A 43 1.87 -22.09 25.01
CA PRO A 43 0.61 -22.33 24.29
C PRO A 43 0.60 -21.72 22.89
N LEU A 44 1.24 -20.56 22.70
CA LEU A 44 1.33 -19.90 21.39
C LEU A 44 2.17 -20.71 20.40
N PHE A 45 3.35 -21.18 20.80
CA PHE A 45 4.20 -22.01 19.95
C PHE A 45 3.58 -23.38 19.68
N ALA A 46 2.90 -23.97 20.66
CA ALA A 46 2.13 -25.20 20.45
C ALA A 46 1.03 -25.01 19.38
N HIS A 47 0.35 -23.86 19.40
CA HIS A 47 -0.63 -23.52 18.37
C HIS A 47 0.04 -23.36 16.99
N TYR A 48 1.16 -22.66 16.90
CA TYR A 48 1.95 -22.52 15.67
C TYR A 48 2.36 -23.87 15.07
N ILE A 49 2.87 -24.79 15.88
CA ILE A 49 3.22 -26.14 15.43
C ILE A 49 1.97 -26.85 14.88
N THR A 50 0.84 -26.74 15.58
CA THR A 50 -0.44 -27.33 15.14
C THR A 50 -0.88 -26.79 13.77
N LEU A 51 -0.74 -25.48 13.52
CA LEU A 51 -1.04 -24.88 12.22
C LEU A 51 -0.12 -25.40 11.12
N ILE A 52 1.19 -25.50 11.38
CA ILE A 52 2.16 -26.04 10.41
C ILE A 52 1.86 -27.50 10.09
N GLU A 53 1.49 -28.31 11.09
CA GLU A 53 1.11 -29.70 10.91
C GLU A 53 -0.14 -29.87 10.04
N ARG A 54 -1.07 -28.90 10.06
CA ARG A 54 -2.26 -28.89 9.21
C ARG A 54 -1.95 -28.64 7.73
N VAL A 55 -0.78 -28.10 7.38
CA VAL A 55 -0.36 -27.89 5.98
C VAL A 55 0.16 -29.20 5.38
N ARG A 56 -0.73 -30.18 5.23
CA ARG A 56 -0.40 -31.54 4.76
C ARG A 56 0.08 -31.61 3.31
N CYS A 57 -0.16 -30.56 2.52
CA CYS A 57 0.37 -30.45 1.15
C CYS A 57 1.89 -30.23 1.11
N LEU A 58 2.54 -29.96 2.25
CA LEU A 58 3.99 -29.82 2.36
C LEU A 58 4.62 -31.06 3.02
N ASN A 59 5.73 -31.52 2.44
CA ASN A 59 6.55 -32.55 3.06
C ASN A 59 7.14 -32.06 4.42
N PRO A 60 7.57 -32.97 5.31
CA PRO A 60 8.07 -32.59 6.65
C PRO A 60 9.19 -31.55 6.62
N THR A 61 10.15 -31.68 5.71
CA THR A 61 11.28 -30.75 5.57
C THR A 61 10.80 -29.33 5.21
N ARG A 62 9.87 -29.21 4.24
CA ARG A 62 9.27 -27.93 3.83
C ARG A 62 8.42 -27.33 4.95
N ARG A 63 7.72 -28.14 5.74
CA ARG A 63 6.99 -27.68 6.94
C ARG A 63 7.92 -27.10 8.00
N LEU A 64 9.07 -27.73 8.25
CA LEU A 64 10.08 -27.21 9.17
C LEU A 64 10.67 -25.88 8.67
N GLN A 65 10.97 -25.79 7.37
CA GLN A 65 11.42 -24.54 6.74
C GLN A 65 10.38 -23.42 6.86
N LEU A 66 9.10 -23.76 6.67
CA LEU A 66 7.98 -22.82 6.84
C LEU A 66 7.90 -22.32 8.29
N ALA A 67 7.93 -23.24 9.27
CA ALA A 67 7.89 -22.90 10.68
C ALA A 67 9.06 -21.99 11.09
N HIS A 68 10.27 -22.30 10.63
CA HIS A 68 11.46 -21.48 10.86
C HIS A 68 11.34 -20.10 10.19
N GLY A 69 10.86 -20.04 8.95
CA GLY A 69 10.65 -18.79 8.21
C GLY A 69 9.66 -17.86 8.89
N LEU A 70 8.53 -18.39 9.38
CA LEU A 70 7.53 -17.62 10.11
C LEU A 70 8.03 -17.17 11.47
N THR A 71 8.73 -18.04 12.21
CA THR A 71 9.15 -17.74 13.58
C THR A 71 10.29 -16.72 13.65
N PHE A 72 11.30 -16.86 12.78
CA PHE A 72 12.54 -16.09 12.93
C PHE A 72 12.73 -14.98 11.90
N LYS A 73 12.10 -15.07 10.72
CA LYS A 73 12.36 -14.14 9.61
C LYS A 73 11.21 -13.18 9.34
N LEU A 74 10.00 -13.70 9.20
CA LEU A 74 8.88 -12.93 8.64
C LEU A 74 7.81 -12.56 9.66
N GLY A 75 7.74 -13.31 10.77
CA GLY A 75 6.66 -13.21 11.73
C GLY A 75 5.41 -13.98 11.30
N TRP A 76 4.50 -14.19 12.24
CA TRP A 76 3.21 -14.81 12.01
C TRP A 76 2.16 -13.79 11.53
N PRO A 77 1.07 -14.23 10.86
CA PRO A 77 -0.06 -13.39 10.51
C PRO A 77 -0.54 -12.58 11.71
N SER A 78 -0.98 -11.34 11.46
CA SER A 78 -1.20 -10.36 12.53
C SER A 78 -2.14 -10.84 13.64
N HIS A 79 -3.21 -11.56 13.27
CA HIS A 79 -4.23 -12.14 14.17
C HIS A 79 -3.77 -13.42 14.89
N LEU A 80 -2.65 -14.02 14.48
CA LEU A 80 -2.08 -15.22 15.10
C LEU A 80 -0.94 -14.90 16.06
N ARG A 81 -0.56 -13.63 16.25
CA ARG A 81 0.67 -13.28 17.00
C ARG A 81 0.55 -13.43 18.51
N SER A 82 -0.66 -13.48 19.05
CA SER A 82 -0.92 -13.53 20.48
C SER A 82 -1.93 -14.63 20.79
N ILE A 83 -1.73 -15.31 21.93
CA ILE A 83 -2.65 -16.37 22.34
C ILE A 83 -4.01 -15.79 22.75
N GLU A 84 -4.04 -14.55 23.24
CA GLU A 84 -5.25 -13.80 23.57
C GLU A 84 -6.06 -13.51 22.30
N GLN A 85 -5.41 -13.10 21.20
CA GLN A 85 -6.09 -12.87 19.91
C GLN A 85 -6.68 -14.16 19.34
N ILE A 86 -5.92 -15.25 19.41
CA ILE A 86 -6.37 -16.58 19.00
C ILE A 86 -7.56 -17.03 19.86
N ARG A 87 -7.48 -16.89 21.19
CA ARG A 87 -8.55 -17.27 22.13
C ARG A 87 -9.80 -16.41 22.00
N ALA A 88 -9.62 -15.11 21.74
CA ALA A 88 -10.71 -14.21 21.45
C ALA A 88 -11.41 -14.53 20.11
N GLY A 89 -10.87 -15.48 19.33
CA GLY A 89 -11.44 -15.87 18.05
C GLY A 89 -11.46 -14.71 17.06
N VAL A 90 -10.48 -13.78 17.17
CA VAL A 90 -10.38 -12.63 16.26
C VAL A 90 -9.99 -13.14 14.89
N LYS A 91 -11.02 -13.42 14.09
CA LYS A 91 -10.89 -13.82 12.70
C LYS A 91 -10.91 -12.56 11.85
N PRO A 92 -9.98 -12.40 10.88
CA PRO A 92 -10.15 -11.36 9.87
C PRO A 92 -11.50 -11.53 9.17
N GLU A 93 -12.36 -10.51 9.27
CA GLU A 93 -13.66 -10.52 8.60
C GLU A 93 -13.47 -10.61 7.07
N PRO A 94 -14.30 -11.37 6.35
CA PRO A 94 -14.37 -11.29 4.90
C PRO A 94 -14.49 -9.85 4.43
N GLY A 95 -13.75 -9.46 3.40
CA GLY A 95 -13.70 -8.11 2.87
C GLY A 95 -12.85 -7.11 3.67
N SER A 96 -12.39 -7.46 4.88
CA SER A 96 -11.57 -6.55 5.68
C SER A 96 -10.25 -6.17 4.99
N ARG A 97 -9.60 -5.10 5.43
CA ARG A 97 -8.37 -4.63 4.79
C ARG A 97 -7.17 -5.51 5.16
N TRP A 98 -6.44 -5.99 4.15
CA TRP A 98 -5.20 -6.75 4.35
C TRP A 98 -4.08 -5.88 4.94
N SER A 99 -3.47 -6.35 6.03
CA SER A 99 -2.28 -5.70 6.59
C SER A 99 -1.06 -5.87 5.67
N PRO A 100 -0.09 -4.93 5.69
CA PRO A 100 1.15 -5.08 4.92
C PRO A 100 1.91 -6.38 5.21
N GLU A 101 1.89 -6.84 6.45
CA GLU A 101 2.50 -8.09 6.89
C GLU A 101 1.78 -9.32 6.32
N ASP A 102 0.45 -9.35 6.39
CA ASP A 102 -0.35 -10.46 5.87
C ASP A 102 -0.20 -10.57 4.34
N LYS A 103 -0.10 -9.44 3.63
CA LYS A 103 0.22 -9.39 2.19
C LYS A 103 1.57 -10.06 1.87
N ARG A 104 2.60 -9.80 2.68
CA ARG A 104 3.93 -10.41 2.49
C ARG A 104 3.90 -11.91 2.76
N LEU A 105 3.15 -12.33 3.77
CA LEU A 105 2.99 -13.74 4.11
C LEU A 105 2.19 -14.50 3.04
N LEU A 106 1.15 -13.89 2.47
CA LEU A 106 0.42 -14.45 1.35
C LEU A 106 1.34 -14.72 0.15
N LEU A 107 2.21 -13.75 -0.20
CA LEU A 107 3.23 -13.95 -1.24
C LEU A 107 4.19 -15.09 -0.88
N LEU A 108 4.65 -15.17 0.37
CA LEU A 108 5.53 -16.25 0.82
C LEU A 108 4.87 -17.63 0.66
N PHE A 109 3.64 -17.79 1.20
CA PHE A 109 2.93 -19.06 1.17
C PHE A 109 2.70 -19.52 -0.27
N ARG A 110 2.33 -18.61 -1.17
CA ARG A 110 2.02 -18.93 -2.55
C ARG A 110 3.24 -19.17 -3.41
N VAL A 111 4.31 -18.40 -3.24
CA VAL A 111 5.44 -18.46 -4.17
C VAL A 111 6.60 -19.28 -3.63
N GLU A 112 6.93 -19.18 -2.35
CA GLU A 112 8.07 -19.94 -1.79
C GLU A 112 7.66 -21.39 -1.47
N PHE A 113 6.48 -21.56 -0.89
CA PHE A 113 6.00 -22.85 -0.40
C PHE A 113 4.91 -23.47 -1.27
N GLU A 114 4.44 -22.77 -2.31
CA GLU A 114 3.44 -23.29 -3.26
C GLU A 114 2.15 -23.80 -2.59
N ILE A 115 1.81 -23.28 -1.40
CA ILE A 115 0.63 -23.71 -0.65
C ILE A 115 -0.62 -23.24 -1.42
N PRO A 116 -1.58 -24.11 -1.74
CA PRO A 116 -2.82 -23.71 -2.41
C PRO A 116 -3.63 -22.71 -1.57
N ASN A 117 -4.30 -21.75 -2.23
CA ASN A 117 -5.04 -20.69 -1.54
C ASN A 117 -6.12 -21.22 -0.59
N LYS A 118 -6.77 -22.34 -0.91
CA LYS A 118 -7.70 -23.03 -0.01
C LYS A 118 -7.08 -23.38 1.36
N PHE A 119 -5.82 -23.83 1.37
CA PHE A 119 -5.11 -24.16 2.61
C PHE A 119 -4.58 -22.90 3.29
N VAL A 120 -4.12 -21.91 2.53
CA VAL A 120 -3.67 -20.62 3.08
C VAL A 120 -4.80 -19.94 3.84
N ALA A 121 -5.98 -19.85 3.24
CA ALA A 121 -7.18 -19.29 3.86
C ALA A 121 -7.60 -20.10 5.10
N ALA A 122 -7.73 -21.42 4.97
CA ALA A 122 -8.21 -22.28 6.06
C ALA A 122 -7.26 -22.38 7.26
N VAL A 123 -5.93 -22.28 7.04
CA VAL A 123 -4.93 -22.51 8.10
C VAL A 123 -4.36 -21.20 8.67
N PHE A 124 -4.08 -20.21 7.82
CA PHE A 124 -3.32 -19.02 8.23
C PHE A 124 -4.12 -17.72 8.23
N PHE A 125 -5.29 -17.70 7.59
CA PHE A 125 -6.17 -16.52 7.52
C PHE A 125 -7.61 -16.92 7.78
N GLU A 126 -7.84 -17.63 8.90
CA GLU A 126 -9.16 -18.16 9.25
C GLU A 126 -10.21 -17.04 9.28
N GLY A 127 -11.24 -17.13 8.44
CA GLY A 127 -12.22 -16.06 8.21
C GLY A 127 -12.14 -15.43 6.83
N ARG A 128 -11.05 -15.64 6.08
CA ARG A 128 -10.95 -15.30 4.66
C ARG A 128 -11.32 -16.45 3.76
N THR A 129 -11.81 -16.15 2.56
CA THR A 129 -12.06 -17.17 1.52
C THR A 129 -10.82 -17.43 0.67
N ALA A 130 -10.79 -18.57 -0.03
CA ALA A 130 -9.73 -18.87 -0.99
C ALA A 130 -9.68 -17.84 -2.13
N ASP A 131 -10.84 -17.37 -2.57
CA ASP A 131 -10.98 -16.39 -3.65
C ASP A 131 -10.49 -15.01 -3.23
N GLU A 132 -10.69 -14.62 -1.97
CA GLU A 132 -10.09 -13.41 -1.41
C GLU A 132 -8.56 -13.49 -1.39
N CYS A 133 -8.01 -14.65 -1.00
CA CYS A 133 -6.57 -14.89 -1.05
C CYS A 133 -6.04 -14.83 -2.48
N GLU A 134 -6.72 -15.43 -3.46
CA GLU A 134 -6.35 -15.37 -4.87
C GLU A 134 -6.41 -13.93 -5.40
N SER A 135 -7.56 -13.26 -5.23
CA SER A 135 -7.76 -11.86 -5.64
C SER A 135 -6.70 -10.93 -5.06
N GLN A 136 -6.39 -11.09 -3.77
CA GLN A 136 -5.37 -10.29 -3.11
C GLN A 136 -3.97 -10.63 -3.61
N PHE A 137 -3.67 -11.90 -3.89
CA PHE A 137 -2.41 -12.34 -4.47
C PHE A 137 -2.21 -11.76 -5.87
N THR A 138 -3.20 -11.86 -6.77
CA THR A 138 -3.19 -11.24 -8.10
C THR A 138 -2.98 -9.73 -8.01
N ARG A 139 -3.69 -9.06 -7.09
CA ARG A 139 -3.51 -7.61 -6.86
C ARG A 139 -2.09 -7.26 -6.44
N LEU A 140 -1.46 -8.05 -5.56
CA LEU A 140 -0.08 -7.82 -5.13
C LEU A 140 0.89 -7.96 -6.30
N LEU A 141 0.71 -8.96 -7.16
CA LEU A 141 1.51 -9.12 -8.36
C LEU A 141 1.34 -7.94 -9.33
N GLN A 142 0.11 -7.44 -9.50
CA GLN A 142 -0.14 -6.23 -10.31
C GLN A 142 0.51 -4.98 -9.69
N GLU A 143 0.43 -4.80 -8.37
CA GLU A 143 1.07 -3.69 -7.66
C GLU A 143 2.60 -3.73 -7.85
N MET A 144 3.21 -4.90 -7.75
CA MET A 144 4.64 -5.10 -8.03
C MET A 144 4.98 -4.76 -9.49
N ASN A 145 4.18 -5.27 -10.45
CA ASN A 145 4.36 -4.97 -11.87
C ASN A 145 4.24 -3.47 -12.18
N ARG A 146 3.33 -2.75 -11.51
CA ARG A 146 3.17 -1.30 -11.65
C ARG A 146 4.34 -0.54 -11.04
N ALA A 147 4.81 -0.96 -9.86
CA ALA A 147 5.98 -0.37 -9.23
C ALA A 147 7.23 -0.51 -10.11
N ASP A 148 7.42 -1.67 -10.74
CA ASP A 148 8.50 -1.90 -11.70
C ASP A 148 8.38 -0.97 -12.92
N LYS A 149 7.19 -0.89 -13.54
CA LYS A 149 6.93 0.02 -14.67
C LYS A 149 7.18 1.48 -14.31
N ALA A 150 6.85 1.89 -13.08
CA ALA A 150 7.12 3.24 -12.60
C ALA A 150 8.63 3.51 -12.48
N ARG A 151 9.40 2.56 -11.95
CA ARG A 151 10.87 2.66 -11.85
C ARG A 151 11.55 2.71 -13.21
N VAL A 152 11.03 1.99 -14.20
CA VAL A 152 11.53 2.04 -15.59
C VAL A 152 11.34 3.42 -16.20
N LYS A 153 10.19 4.08 -15.95
CA LYS A 153 9.95 5.45 -16.43
C LYS A 153 10.92 6.48 -15.83
N GLU A 154 11.53 6.19 -14.68
CA GLU A 154 12.55 7.03 -14.06
C GLU A 154 13.94 6.86 -14.71
N GLY A 155 14.04 6.16 -15.84
CA GLY A 155 15.28 6.04 -16.61
C GLY A 155 16.33 5.16 -15.96
N LYS A 156 15.94 4.35 -14.96
CA LYS A 156 16.81 3.32 -14.40
C LYS A 156 16.48 2.00 -15.09
N ASP A 157 17.50 1.33 -15.64
CA ASP A 157 17.43 -0.01 -16.26
C ASP A 157 17.08 -1.11 -15.22
N PHE A 158 15.89 -1.00 -14.63
CA PHE A 158 15.38 -1.89 -13.60
C PHE A 158 14.45 -2.98 -14.14
N LEU A 159 14.18 -3.01 -15.45
CA LEU A 159 13.41 -4.11 -16.03
C LEU A 159 14.26 -5.37 -16.02
N TRP A 160 13.74 -6.42 -15.37
CA TRP A 160 14.31 -7.75 -15.49
C TRP A 160 13.95 -8.32 -16.86
N SER A 161 14.96 -8.60 -17.69
CA SER A 161 14.71 -9.35 -18.93
C SER A 161 14.27 -10.77 -18.61
N GLU A 162 13.58 -11.41 -19.55
CA GLU A 162 13.15 -12.81 -19.39
C GLU A 162 14.34 -13.73 -19.13
N GLU A 163 15.43 -13.55 -19.87
CA GLU A 163 16.70 -14.26 -19.66
C GLU A 163 17.28 -14.04 -18.27
N GLN A 164 17.25 -12.81 -17.75
CA GLN A 164 17.72 -12.54 -16.38
C GLN A 164 16.85 -13.24 -15.34
N MET A 165 15.53 -13.26 -15.53
CA MET A 165 14.60 -13.99 -14.65
C MET A 165 14.81 -15.51 -14.71
N VAL A 166 15.01 -16.08 -15.90
CA VAL A 166 15.36 -17.50 -16.10
C VAL A 166 16.67 -17.82 -15.38
N LYS A 167 17.69 -16.98 -15.55
CA LYS A 167 18.99 -17.16 -14.92
C LYS A 167 18.89 -17.08 -13.39
N VAL A 168 18.16 -16.10 -12.85
CA VAL A 168 17.84 -16.04 -11.41
C VAL A 168 17.20 -17.34 -10.95
N ALA A 169 16.24 -17.87 -11.68
CA ALA A 169 15.54 -19.10 -11.33
C ALA A 169 16.42 -20.34 -11.39
N GLN A 170 17.24 -20.47 -12.42
CA GLN A 170 18.19 -21.56 -12.58
C GLN A 170 19.24 -21.54 -11.45
N THR A 171 19.83 -20.36 -11.18
CA THR A 171 20.79 -20.21 -10.07
C THR A 171 20.12 -20.49 -8.73
N LYS A 172 18.84 -20.14 -8.57
CA LYS A 172 18.09 -20.48 -7.35
C LYS A 172 17.86 -21.98 -7.20
N GLN A 173 17.53 -22.69 -8.28
CA GLN A 173 17.38 -24.14 -8.30
C GLN A 173 18.68 -24.88 -7.97
N GLN A 174 19.84 -24.27 -8.26
CA GLN A 174 21.16 -24.76 -7.85
C GLN A 174 21.44 -24.58 -6.34
N GLY A 175 20.47 -24.08 -5.56
CA GLY A 175 20.58 -23.93 -4.11
C GLY A 175 21.33 -22.68 -3.64
N LYS A 176 21.64 -21.74 -4.53
CA LYS A 176 22.35 -20.51 -4.16
C LYS A 176 21.53 -19.59 -3.26
N GLY A 177 22.25 -18.83 -2.41
CA GLY A 177 21.68 -17.77 -1.58
C GLY A 177 21.16 -16.61 -2.43
N TRP A 178 20.29 -15.76 -1.87
CA TRP A 178 19.80 -14.59 -2.60
C TRP A 178 20.88 -13.52 -2.75
N GLU A 179 21.80 -13.49 -1.80
CA GLU A 179 23.00 -12.67 -1.75
C GLU A 179 23.93 -13.02 -2.91
N ASP A 180 24.24 -14.31 -3.09
CA ASP A 180 25.06 -14.79 -4.22
C ASP A 180 24.39 -14.49 -5.57
N ILE A 181 23.06 -14.69 -5.65
CA ILE A 181 22.31 -14.40 -6.86
C ILE A 181 22.39 -12.89 -7.17
N ALA A 182 22.28 -12.02 -6.18
CA ALA A 182 22.37 -10.57 -6.39
C ALA A 182 23.74 -10.14 -6.91
N GLU A 183 24.82 -10.75 -6.43
CA GLU A 183 26.18 -10.49 -6.92
C GLU A 183 26.33 -10.82 -8.41
N MET A 184 25.57 -11.80 -8.93
CA MET A 184 25.55 -12.14 -10.36
C MET A 184 24.81 -11.12 -11.25
N PHE A 185 24.03 -10.20 -10.67
CA PHE A 185 23.29 -9.16 -11.40
C PHE A 185 23.66 -7.78 -10.87
N SER A 186 24.67 -7.16 -11.48
CA SER A 186 25.17 -5.84 -11.07
C SER A 186 24.05 -4.80 -10.94
N GLY A 187 24.04 -4.09 -9.80
CA GLY A 187 23.02 -3.09 -9.49
C GLY A 187 21.68 -3.64 -8.99
N ARG A 188 21.56 -4.96 -8.76
CA ARG A 188 20.37 -5.58 -8.18
C ARG A 188 20.61 -5.98 -6.74
N ASP A 189 19.61 -5.74 -5.89
CA ASP A 189 19.64 -6.18 -4.50
C ASP A 189 19.04 -7.60 -4.34
N PRO A 190 19.38 -8.35 -3.26
CA PRO A 190 18.85 -9.70 -3.02
C PRO A 190 17.32 -9.79 -3.01
N THR A 191 16.66 -8.72 -2.58
CA THR A 191 15.20 -8.65 -2.54
C THR A 191 14.65 -8.57 -3.96
N GLN A 192 15.30 -7.81 -4.86
CA GLN A 192 14.94 -7.71 -6.26
C GLN A 192 15.12 -9.04 -6.99
N CYS A 193 16.22 -9.75 -6.75
CA CYS A 193 16.43 -11.10 -7.29
C CYS A 193 15.34 -12.06 -6.82
N LYS A 194 14.99 -12.01 -5.53
CA LYS A 194 13.90 -12.79 -4.97
C LYS A 194 12.55 -12.47 -5.63
N TYR A 195 12.25 -11.21 -5.88
CA TYR A 195 11.03 -10.82 -6.59
C TYR A 195 11.05 -11.24 -8.07
N ALA A 196 12.19 -11.14 -8.74
CA ALA A 196 12.35 -11.59 -10.12
C ALA A 196 12.11 -13.11 -10.26
N TYR A 197 12.64 -13.89 -9.32
CA TYR A 197 12.37 -15.32 -9.22
C TYR A 197 10.88 -15.62 -9.06
N TYR A 198 10.23 -14.93 -8.13
CA TYR A 198 8.81 -15.12 -7.87
C TYR A 198 7.95 -14.78 -9.08
N ARG A 199 8.32 -13.75 -9.82
CA ARG A 199 7.67 -13.37 -11.06
C ARG A 199 7.87 -14.40 -12.17
N TYR A 200 9.06 -15.04 -12.24
CA TYR A 200 9.34 -16.14 -13.15
C TYR A 200 8.45 -17.36 -12.87
N LEU A 201 8.40 -17.81 -11.61
CA LEU A 201 7.58 -18.95 -11.20
C LEU A 201 6.10 -18.74 -11.52
N TYR A 202 5.60 -17.54 -11.28
CA TYR A 202 4.21 -17.20 -11.58
C TYR A 202 3.91 -17.26 -13.09
N ARG A 203 4.74 -16.61 -13.93
CA ARG A 203 4.55 -16.60 -15.39
C ARG A 203 4.57 -18.00 -15.99
N ARG A 204 5.45 -18.88 -15.50
CA ARG A 204 5.53 -20.26 -15.97
C ARG A 204 4.26 -21.06 -15.65
N ARG A 205 3.53 -20.71 -14.58
CA ARG A 205 2.29 -21.38 -14.19
C ARG A 205 1.08 -20.95 -15.01
N GLU A 206 1.08 -19.73 -15.55
CA GLU A 206 -0.01 -19.19 -16.38
C GLU A 206 0.11 -19.57 -17.87
N LEU A 207 1.28 -20.02 -18.32
CA LEU A 207 1.42 -20.55 -19.66
C LEU A 207 0.84 -21.98 -19.66
N PRO A 208 -0.22 -22.27 -20.43
CA PRO A 208 -0.60 -23.66 -20.71
C PRO A 208 0.67 -24.36 -21.15
N GLU A 209 0.91 -25.59 -20.68
CA GLU A 209 1.96 -26.42 -21.24
C GLU A 209 1.70 -26.51 -22.74
N ARG A 210 2.37 -25.65 -23.51
CA ARG A 210 2.62 -25.92 -24.91
C ARG A 210 3.41 -27.22 -24.84
N THR A 211 2.72 -28.31 -25.17
CA THR A 211 3.31 -29.58 -25.56
C THR A 211 4.34 -29.24 -26.64
N VAL A 212 5.56 -28.98 -26.21
CA VAL A 212 6.71 -29.02 -27.09
C VAL A 212 6.88 -30.51 -27.33
N GLU A 213 6.24 -31.00 -28.39
CA GLU A 213 6.51 -32.32 -28.93
C GLU A 213 8.03 -32.42 -29.07
N ALA A 214 8.61 -33.34 -28.30
CA ALA A 214 10.02 -33.61 -28.33
C ALA A 214 10.35 -34.18 -29.70
N THR A 215 10.95 -33.36 -30.57
CA THR A 215 11.70 -33.88 -31.71
C THR A 215 12.99 -34.50 -31.17
N PRO A 216 13.22 -35.81 -31.37
CA PRO A 216 14.48 -36.44 -31.02
C PRO A 216 15.52 -36.19 -32.11
N SER A 217 16.78 -36.16 -31.69
CA SER A 217 17.99 -36.26 -32.52
C SER A 217 18.42 -34.99 -33.25
N GLU A 218 19.54 -34.42 -32.81
CA GLU A 218 20.77 -34.46 -33.62
C GLU A 218 21.98 -34.06 -32.76
N ALA A 219 22.72 -35.08 -32.35
CA ALA A 219 24.10 -34.93 -31.93
C ALA A 219 25.01 -34.96 -33.17
N SER A 220 26.10 -34.20 -33.10
CA SER A 220 27.27 -34.25 -33.98
C SER A 220 27.19 -33.44 -35.28
N THR A 221 27.95 -32.33 -35.35
CA THR A 221 29.09 -32.20 -36.28
C THR A 221 29.87 -30.93 -35.95
N ALA A 222 31.13 -31.11 -35.58
CA ALA A 222 32.14 -30.07 -35.57
C ALA A 222 32.63 -29.79 -37.01
N LYS A 223 32.72 -28.53 -37.42
CA LYS A 223 33.65 -28.05 -38.47
C LYS A 223 33.77 -26.51 -38.50
N GLN A 224 35.01 -26.06 -38.26
CA GLN A 224 35.76 -24.93 -38.86
C GLN A 224 35.03 -23.70 -39.44
N LEU A 225 35.33 -22.53 -38.83
CA LEU A 225 35.71 -21.18 -39.37
C LEU A 225 35.32 -20.78 -40.81
N PRO A 226 34.98 -19.49 -41.11
CA PRO A 226 35.95 -18.40 -40.90
C PRO A 226 35.43 -17.04 -40.40
N GLU A 227 36.42 -16.27 -39.95
CA GLU A 227 36.41 -14.83 -39.68
C GLU A 227 35.87 -14.00 -40.86
N ALA A 228 34.96 -13.06 -40.59
CA ALA A 228 34.87 -11.78 -41.30
C ALA A 228 33.94 -10.77 -40.58
N VAL A 229 34.55 -9.69 -40.08
CA VAL A 229 34.12 -8.29 -40.24
C VAL A 229 32.63 -7.95 -39.97
N ILE A 230 32.35 -7.39 -38.78
CA ILE A 230 31.54 -6.17 -38.68
C ILE A 230 32.21 -5.21 -37.68
N ARG A 231 32.92 -4.24 -38.25
CA ARG A 231 33.31 -2.98 -37.64
C ARG A 231 32.07 -2.08 -37.71
N ILE A 232 31.34 -1.89 -36.61
CA ILE A 232 30.45 -0.74 -36.45
C ILE A 232 31.01 0.10 -35.31
N LYS A 233 31.47 1.29 -35.71
CA LYS A 233 31.80 2.39 -34.82
C LYS A 233 30.57 2.70 -33.97
N GLU A 234 30.68 2.53 -32.66
CA GLU A 234 29.87 3.27 -31.70
C GLU A 234 30.24 4.76 -31.83
N GLN A 235 29.48 5.49 -32.63
CA GLN A 235 29.30 6.92 -32.45
C GLN A 235 28.09 7.10 -31.55
N THR A 236 28.34 7.11 -30.25
CA THR A 236 27.41 7.70 -29.28
C THR A 236 27.25 9.18 -29.65
N PRO A 237 26.05 9.67 -29.98
CA PRO A 237 25.86 11.11 -30.13
C PRO A 237 26.18 11.77 -28.79
N PRO A 238 26.89 12.92 -28.77
CA PRO A 238 27.17 13.61 -27.52
C PRO A 238 25.84 13.87 -26.83
N SER A 239 25.70 13.31 -25.63
CA SER A 239 24.65 13.62 -24.69
C SER A 239 24.55 15.15 -24.64
N GLN A 240 23.42 15.68 -25.09
CA GLN A 240 23.12 17.10 -24.92
C GLN A 240 23.36 17.43 -23.44
N PRO A 241 24.16 18.47 -23.13
CA PRO A 241 24.40 18.84 -21.75
C PRO A 241 23.04 19.04 -21.09
N GLN A 242 22.78 18.30 -20.01
CA GLN A 242 21.66 18.60 -19.13
C GLN A 242 21.93 20.00 -18.58
N THR A 243 21.39 21.01 -19.26
CA THR A 243 21.45 22.39 -18.81
C THR A 243 20.84 22.43 -17.42
N THR A 244 21.57 22.98 -16.47
CA THR A 244 21.18 23.25 -15.07
C THR A 244 19.93 24.14 -14.92
N ASP A 245 19.21 24.39 -16.02
CA ASP A 245 18.10 25.33 -16.17
C ASP A 245 16.73 24.78 -15.73
N ASP A 246 16.54 23.45 -15.64
CA ASP A 246 15.31 22.88 -15.09
C ASP A 246 15.14 23.18 -13.58
N LEU A 247 16.22 23.61 -12.91
CA LEU A 247 16.22 24.06 -11.52
C LEU A 247 16.12 25.58 -11.36
N LYS A 248 16.19 26.38 -12.43
CA LYS A 248 16.01 27.83 -12.31
C LYS A 248 14.59 28.15 -11.87
N ARG A 249 14.49 28.71 -10.66
CA ARG A 249 13.29 29.30 -10.07
C ARG A 249 12.64 30.20 -11.13
N TRP A 250 11.36 29.97 -11.45
CA TRP A 250 10.66 30.90 -12.33
C TRP A 250 10.33 32.14 -11.52
N ASP A 251 10.69 33.31 -12.03
CA ASP A 251 10.27 34.57 -11.47
C ASP A 251 8.76 34.79 -11.69
N GLN A 252 8.24 35.88 -11.13
CA GLN A 252 6.82 36.16 -11.20
C GLN A 252 6.38 36.57 -12.62
N GLU A 253 7.24 37.27 -13.36
CA GLU A 253 6.99 37.73 -14.72
C GLU A 253 6.85 36.55 -15.70
N ASP A 254 7.78 35.59 -15.66
CA ASP A 254 7.70 34.35 -16.45
C ASP A 254 6.39 33.61 -16.15
N ARG A 255 5.98 33.56 -14.87
CA ARG A 255 4.76 32.86 -14.44
C ARG A 255 3.50 33.55 -14.94
N ASP A 256 3.44 34.88 -14.86
CA ASP A 256 2.35 35.68 -15.40
C ASP A 256 2.26 35.51 -16.92
N LEU A 257 3.40 35.52 -17.61
CA LEU A 257 3.47 35.37 -19.05
C LEU A 257 3.02 33.97 -19.51
N VAL A 258 3.48 32.90 -18.84
CA VAL A 258 2.99 31.53 -19.09
C VAL A 258 1.48 31.43 -18.91
N PHE A 259 0.95 32.02 -17.84
CA PHE A 259 -0.48 31.97 -17.56
C PHE A 259 -1.29 32.73 -18.62
N ASN A 260 -0.92 33.98 -18.93
CA ASN A 260 -1.61 34.83 -19.89
C ASN A 260 -1.59 34.24 -21.31
N ALA A 261 -0.44 33.71 -21.76
CA ALA A 261 -0.34 33.03 -23.04
C ALA A 261 -1.25 31.79 -23.09
N SER A 262 -1.32 31.04 -21.98
CA SER A 262 -2.21 29.87 -21.89
C SER A 262 -3.70 30.20 -21.82
N GLN A 263 -4.08 31.39 -21.31
CA GLN A 263 -5.45 31.92 -21.34
C GLN A 263 -5.82 32.42 -22.73
N SER A 264 -4.83 32.89 -23.49
CA SER A 264 -4.98 33.32 -24.89
C SER A 264 -5.07 32.15 -25.88
N GLY A 265 -5.20 30.91 -25.39
CA GLY A 265 -5.34 29.72 -26.22
C GLY A 265 -4.02 29.13 -26.75
N MET A 266 -2.85 29.72 -26.44
CA MET A 266 -1.58 29.15 -26.88
C MET A 266 -1.34 27.78 -26.24
N SER A 267 -0.96 26.81 -27.07
CA SER A 267 -0.50 25.50 -26.63
C SER A 267 0.80 25.63 -25.83
N SER A 268 1.10 24.67 -24.96
CA SER A 268 2.38 24.66 -24.23
C SER A 268 3.59 24.65 -25.15
N LYS A 269 3.44 24.15 -26.39
CA LYS A 269 4.52 24.10 -27.38
C LYS A 269 4.78 25.48 -27.98
N GLU A 270 3.73 26.22 -28.30
CA GLU A 270 3.85 27.61 -28.78
C GLU A 270 4.40 28.53 -27.68
N ILE A 271 3.94 28.37 -26.44
CA ILE A 271 4.47 29.12 -25.29
C ILE A 271 5.98 28.87 -25.14
N TRP A 272 6.40 27.61 -25.25
CA TRP A 272 7.81 27.24 -25.18
C TRP A 272 8.62 27.88 -26.33
N GLN A 273 8.18 27.71 -27.57
CA GLN A 273 8.89 28.22 -28.75
C GLN A 273 8.99 29.75 -28.76
N LYS A 274 7.91 30.44 -28.37
CA LYS A 274 7.81 31.90 -28.48
C LYS A 274 8.43 32.65 -27.31
N HIS A 275 8.35 32.10 -26.10
CA HIS A 275 8.68 32.84 -24.88
C HIS A 275 9.77 32.20 -24.03
N PHE A 276 10.01 30.89 -24.15
CA PHE A 276 10.91 30.17 -23.25
C PHE A 276 11.78 29.15 -23.98
N SER A 277 12.35 29.52 -25.13
CA SER A 277 13.17 28.64 -25.96
C SER A 277 14.45 28.16 -25.27
N SER A 278 14.91 28.90 -24.26
CA SER A 278 16.04 28.52 -23.39
C SER A 278 15.70 27.44 -22.36
N ARG A 279 14.41 27.22 -22.05
CA ARG A 279 13.96 26.20 -21.09
C ARG A 279 13.56 24.92 -21.83
N THR A 280 13.49 23.80 -21.11
CA THR A 280 12.96 22.56 -21.67
C THR A 280 11.44 22.65 -21.89
N PHE A 281 10.94 22.02 -22.95
CA PHE A 281 9.48 21.93 -23.19
C PHE A 281 8.74 21.30 -22.00
N GLY A 282 9.36 20.31 -21.32
CA GLY A 282 8.82 19.67 -20.13
C GLY A 282 8.61 20.64 -18.96
N ALA A 283 9.57 21.55 -18.72
CA ALA A 283 9.46 22.58 -17.69
C ALA A 283 8.32 23.56 -17.98
N VAL A 284 8.20 24.04 -19.23
CA VAL A 284 7.12 24.95 -19.65
C VAL A 284 5.76 24.28 -19.51
N ARG A 285 5.60 23.05 -20.02
CA ARG A 285 4.35 22.28 -19.91
C ARG A 285 3.93 22.07 -18.45
N THR A 286 4.88 21.69 -17.60
CA THR A 286 4.63 21.52 -16.16
C THR A 286 4.20 22.84 -15.54
N ARG A 287 4.86 23.95 -15.87
CA ARG A 287 4.54 25.26 -15.34
C ARG A 287 3.16 25.77 -15.76
N VAL A 288 2.76 25.58 -17.03
CA VAL A 288 1.39 25.88 -17.51
C VAL A 288 0.34 25.18 -16.62
N SER A 289 0.55 23.90 -16.33
CA SER A 289 -0.36 23.12 -15.49
C SER A 289 -0.43 23.66 -14.05
N PHE A 290 0.73 23.98 -13.46
CA PHE A 290 0.82 24.56 -12.11
C PHE A 290 0.14 25.93 -12.02
N GLU A 291 0.40 26.85 -12.95
CA GLU A 291 -0.21 28.19 -12.90
C GLU A 291 -1.71 28.15 -13.11
N LYS A 292 -2.21 27.29 -14.01
CA LYS A 292 -3.65 27.07 -14.17
C LYS A 292 -4.29 26.63 -12.85
N LYS A 293 -3.69 25.62 -12.19
CA LYS A 293 -4.17 25.14 -10.89
C LYS A 293 -4.10 26.21 -9.79
N LEU A 294 -2.98 26.95 -9.72
CA LEU A 294 -2.73 27.94 -8.67
C LEU A 294 -3.71 29.11 -8.75
N ARG A 295 -4.05 29.55 -9.97
CA ARG A 295 -4.97 30.68 -10.21
C ARG A 295 -6.43 30.25 -10.36
N GLY A 296 -6.75 29.01 -9.97
CA GLY A 296 -8.12 28.51 -10.01
C GLY A 296 -8.69 28.32 -11.43
N ALA A 297 -7.87 28.40 -12.47
CA ALA A 297 -8.28 27.99 -13.80
C ALA A 297 -8.47 26.47 -13.76
N LYS A 298 -9.72 26.03 -13.82
CA LYS A 298 -10.15 24.64 -13.61
C LYS A 298 -9.29 23.68 -14.44
N SER A 299 -8.29 23.08 -13.79
CA SER A 299 -7.34 22.17 -14.42
C SER A 299 -7.98 20.79 -14.52
N LYS A 300 -8.92 20.66 -15.46
CA LYS A 300 -9.36 19.46 -16.16
C LYS A 300 -10.70 19.79 -16.77
N ALA A 301 -10.80 19.51 -18.07
CA ALA A 301 -12.08 19.33 -18.71
C ALA A 301 -12.87 18.33 -17.84
N SER A 302 -14.08 18.72 -17.42
CA SER A 302 -14.95 17.95 -16.53
C SER A 302 -14.97 16.46 -16.93
N LYS A 303 -15.27 15.54 -16.02
CA LYS A 303 -15.56 14.16 -16.44
C LYS A 303 -16.69 14.24 -17.48
N TRP A 304 -16.52 13.62 -18.65
CA TRP A 304 -17.58 13.61 -19.67
C TRP A 304 -18.79 12.91 -19.06
N SER A 305 -19.90 13.63 -18.95
CA SER A 305 -21.18 13.04 -18.56
C SER A 305 -21.67 12.13 -19.67
N ASP A 306 -22.55 11.19 -19.33
CA ASP A 306 -23.10 10.26 -20.33
C ASP A 306 -23.96 11.01 -21.37
N GLY A 307 -24.61 12.12 -20.97
CA GLY A 307 -25.30 13.03 -21.89
C GLY A 307 -24.35 13.68 -22.90
N GLU A 308 -23.22 14.23 -22.44
CA GLU A 308 -22.21 14.81 -23.34
C GLU A 308 -21.58 13.74 -24.26
N ARG A 309 -21.36 12.53 -23.74
CA ARG A 309 -20.86 11.39 -24.53
C ARG A 309 -21.80 11.04 -25.68
N ASN A 310 -23.08 10.88 -25.38
CA ASN A 310 -24.10 10.51 -26.37
C ASN A 310 -24.31 11.63 -27.39
N LEU A 311 -24.31 12.88 -26.95
CA LEU A 311 -24.41 14.04 -27.83
C LEU A 311 -23.21 14.14 -28.77
N LEU A 312 -21.99 13.92 -28.28
CA LEU A 312 -20.78 13.94 -29.10
C LEU A 312 -20.83 12.84 -30.19
N LEU A 313 -21.19 11.61 -29.84
CA LEU A 313 -21.34 10.51 -30.80
C LEU A 313 -22.38 10.84 -31.87
N ARG A 314 -23.55 11.37 -31.48
CA ARG A 314 -24.62 11.75 -32.41
C ARG A 314 -24.18 12.84 -33.38
N LEU A 315 -23.50 13.88 -32.89
CA LEU A 315 -23.05 15.00 -33.72
C LEU A 315 -21.97 14.56 -34.72
N VAL A 316 -21.00 13.75 -34.29
CA VAL A 316 -19.95 13.24 -35.18
C VAL A 316 -20.54 12.28 -36.22
N ASN A 317 -21.45 11.38 -35.82
CA ASN A 317 -22.15 10.49 -36.76
C ASN A 317 -23.07 11.24 -37.73
N GLY A 318 -23.57 12.42 -37.34
CA GLY A 318 -24.32 13.33 -38.21
C GLY A 318 -23.45 14.15 -39.16
N GLY A 319 -22.14 13.92 -39.22
CA GLY A 319 -21.22 14.58 -40.15
C GLY A 319 -20.71 15.95 -39.69
N HIS A 320 -20.96 16.35 -38.44
CA HIS A 320 -20.43 17.61 -37.92
C HIS A 320 -18.93 17.49 -37.62
N GLY A 321 -18.14 18.48 -38.07
CA GLY A 321 -16.71 18.56 -37.75
C GLY A 321 -16.46 19.00 -36.30
N PHE A 322 -15.36 18.55 -35.68
CA PHE A 322 -15.04 18.87 -34.28
C PHE A 322 -14.89 20.38 -34.01
N GLU A 323 -14.42 21.15 -35.00
CA GLU A 323 -14.32 22.62 -34.93
C GLU A 323 -15.69 23.31 -34.85
N GLN A 324 -16.73 22.69 -35.40
CA GLN A 324 -18.11 23.17 -35.27
C GLN A 324 -18.73 22.68 -33.96
N ILE A 325 -18.41 21.44 -33.56
CA ILE A 325 -18.98 20.78 -32.38
C ILE A 325 -18.57 21.47 -31.08
N ALA A 326 -17.28 21.74 -30.89
CA ALA A 326 -16.76 22.26 -29.64
C ALA A 326 -17.37 23.61 -29.22
N PRO A 327 -17.31 24.69 -30.02
CA PRO A 327 -17.81 25.99 -29.59
C PRO A 327 -19.34 26.02 -29.39
N LYS A 328 -20.09 25.25 -30.18
CA LYS A 328 -21.56 25.32 -30.18
C LYS A 328 -22.23 24.41 -29.15
N TRP A 329 -21.68 23.22 -28.89
CA TRP A 329 -22.30 22.24 -27.98
C TRP A 329 -21.47 21.95 -26.72
N PHE A 330 -20.16 22.18 -26.76
CA PHE A 330 -19.28 21.93 -25.62
C PHE A 330 -18.37 23.14 -25.36
N PRO A 331 -18.93 24.32 -25.01
CA PRO A 331 -18.18 25.58 -24.95
C PRO A 331 -17.02 25.57 -23.93
N HIS A 332 -17.00 24.60 -23.03
CA HIS A 332 -15.94 24.37 -22.05
C HIS A 332 -14.91 23.31 -22.48
N ARG A 333 -14.98 22.83 -23.73
CA ARG A 333 -14.08 21.85 -24.37
C ARG A 333 -13.50 22.45 -25.64
N THR A 334 -12.26 22.08 -25.96
CA THR A 334 -11.65 22.38 -27.26
C THR A 334 -12.04 21.31 -28.29
N ALA A 335 -11.91 21.62 -29.58
CA ALA A 335 -12.11 20.66 -30.67
C ALA A 335 -11.23 19.41 -30.49
N GLU A 336 -9.96 19.63 -30.15
CA GLU A 336 -8.98 18.57 -29.84
C GLU A 336 -9.44 17.65 -28.70
N ASN A 337 -10.04 18.22 -27.63
CA ASN A 337 -10.57 17.44 -26.53
C ASN A 337 -11.77 16.58 -26.95
N CYS A 338 -12.62 17.12 -27.83
CA CYS A 338 -13.76 16.38 -28.39
C CYS A 338 -13.28 15.24 -29.29
N GLU A 339 -12.33 15.50 -30.18
CA GLU A 339 -11.75 14.50 -31.08
C GLU A 339 -11.02 13.39 -30.31
N ALA A 340 -10.18 13.76 -29.33
CA ALA A 340 -9.46 12.80 -28.51
C ALA A 340 -10.42 11.89 -27.71
N TYR A 341 -11.51 12.46 -27.19
CA TYR A 341 -12.52 11.68 -26.48
C TYR A 341 -13.32 10.78 -27.42
N TYR A 342 -13.69 11.26 -28.61
CA TYR A 342 -14.34 10.43 -29.63
C TYR A 342 -13.47 9.23 -30.04
N LYS A 343 -12.17 9.44 -30.31
CA LYS A 343 -11.22 8.34 -30.58
C LYS A 343 -11.14 7.33 -29.43
N TYR A 344 -11.18 7.81 -28.19
CA TYR A 344 -11.25 6.94 -27.02
C TYR A 344 -12.53 6.09 -26.99
N LEU A 345 -13.69 6.67 -27.30
CA LEU A 345 -14.96 5.94 -27.37
C LEU A 345 -14.94 4.86 -28.46
N MET A 346 -14.40 5.17 -29.63
CA MET A 346 -14.26 4.20 -30.73
C MET A 346 -13.31 3.06 -30.39
N LYS A 347 -12.23 3.34 -29.64
CA LYS A 347 -11.29 2.30 -29.18
C LYS A 347 -11.86 1.43 -28.06
N ALA A 348 -12.70 2.01 -27.19
CA ALA A 348 -13.34 1.28 -26.09
C ALA A 348 -14.45 0.35 -26.60
N LYS A 349 -15.14 0.72 -27.69
CA LYS A 349 -16.07 -0.15 -28.41
C LYS A 349 -15.35 -1.07 -29.41
N GLY A 350 -14.38 -1.87 -28.94
CA GLY A 350 -13.83 -2.97 -29.73
C GLY A 350 -14.93 -3.85 -30.35
N PRO A 351 -14.61 -4.65 -31.39
CA PRO A 351 -15.57 -5.23 -32.31
C PRO A 351 -16.44 -6.28 -31.61
N THR A 352 -17.55 -5.84 -31.01
CA THR A 352 -18.53 -6.73 -30.39
C THR A 352 -19.96 -6.31 -30.71
N LEU A 353 -20.14 -5.35 -31.63
CA LEU A 353 -21.45 -4.81 -32.01
C LEU A 353 -21.55 -4.52 -33.51
N ALA A 354 -21.15 -5.50 -34.32
CA ALA A 354 -21.46 -5.50 -35.75
C ALA A 354 -21.91 -6.90 -36.17
N SER A 355 -23.09 -7.32 -35.68
CA SER A 355 -23.99 -8.30 -36.32
C SER A 355 -25.21 -8.55 -35.42
N THR A 356 -26.14 -7.58 -35.33
CA THR A 356 -27.51 -7.90 -34.90
C THR A 356 -28.53 -6.86 -35.36
N GLU A 357 -28.46 -6.38 -36.62
CA GLU A 357 -29.61 -5.71 -37.24
C GLU A 357 -29.66 -6.01 -38.74
N ALA A 358 -30.27 -7.14 -39.11
CA ALA A 358 -30.91 -7.38 -40.41
C ALA A 358 -31.70 -8.71 -40.34
N SER A 359 -32.95 -8.66 -39.90
CA SER A 359 -33.95 -9.69 -40.24
C SER A 359 -35.31 -9.02 -40.35
N GLY A 360 -35.83 -8.99 -41.58
CA GLY A 360 -37.07 -8.34 -41.98
C GLY A 360 -37.12 -8.30 -43.50
N GLY A 361 -37.40 -9.43 -44.14
CA GLY A 361 -37.45 -9.56 -45.59
C GLY A 361 -37.75 -10.99 -46.03
N GLU A 362 -39.01 -11.38 -45.87
CA GLU A 362 -39.63 -12.60 -46.36
C GLU A 362 -39.89 -12.47 -47.88
N VAL A 363 -39.24 -13.30 -48.71
CA VAL A 363 -39.70 -13.63 -50.07
C VAL A 363 -39.17 -14.99 -50.50
N ASP A 364 -40.10 -15.87 -50.85
CA ASP A 364 -39.89 -17.18 -51.47
C ASP A 364 -39.25 -17.05 -52.86
N ALA A 365 -38.25 -17.88 -53.16
CA ALA A 365 -38.03 -18.43 -54.50
C ALA A 365 -36.95 -19.52 -54.46
N GLU A 366 -37.34 -20.67 -54.99
CA GLU A 366 -36.56 -21.89 -55.20
C GLU A 366 -35.25 -21.67 -55.97
N GLY A 367 -34.21 -22.42 -55.59
CA GLY A 367 -32.93 -22.39 -56.30
C GLY A 367 -31.92 -23.39 -55.73
N ASP A 368 -32.01 -24.63 -56.21
CA ASP A 368 -31.00 -25.69 -56.10
C ASP A 368 -29.58 -25.19 -56.38
N VAL A 369 -28.64 -25.37 -55.44
CA VAL A 369 -27.23 -25.74 -55.73
C VAL A 369 -26.62 -26.47 -54.52
N ASP A 370 -26.24 -27.72 -54.74
CA ASP A 370 -25.33 -28.51 -53.91
C ASP A 370 -23.97 -27.81 -53.71
N MET A 371 -23.49 -27.70 -52.47
CA MET A 371 -22.07 -27.98 -52.19
C MET A 371 -21.80 -28.22 -50.70
N GLN A 372 -21.12 -29.34 -50.50
CA GLN A 372 -20.61 -29.91 -49.26
C GLN A 372 -19.71 -28.95 -48.47
N SER A 373 -19.86 -28.94 -47.14
CA SER A 373 -18.72 -29.08 -46.22
C SER A 373 -19.19 -29.24 -44.78
N ASP A 374 -18.96 -30.45 -44.26
CA ASP A 374 -19.01 -30.79 -42.85
C ASP A 374 -17.96 -30.00 -42.05
N MET A 375 -18.40 -29.32 -40.97
CA MET A 375 -17.56 -29.05 -39.80
C MET A 375 -18.43 -28.96 -38.56
N ASP A 376 -18.41 -30.04 -37.78
CA ASP A 376 -18.93 -30.10 -36.42
C ASP A 376 -18.13 -29.18 -35.51
N ILE A 377 -18.81 -28.20 -34.90
CA ILE A 377 -18.31 -27.48 -33.72
C ILE A 377 -19.38 -27.60 -32.64
N GLU A 378 -19.19 -28.55 -31.74
CA GLU A 378 -19.90 -28.63 -30.47
C GLU A 378 -19.54 -27.39 -29.62
N ALA A 379 -20.51 -26.49 -29.46
CA ALA A 379 -20.45 -25.39 -28.50
C ALA A 379 -21.35 -25.73 -27.31
N ASP A 380 -20.74 -26.25 -26.26
CA ASP A 380 -21.33 -26.40 -24.93
C ASP A 380 -21.45 -25.01 -24.27
N MET A 381 -22.66 -24.43 -24.30
CA MET A 381 -23.01 -23.21 -23.57
C MET A 381 -23.86 -23.59 -22.36
N THR A 382 -23.24 -23.55 -21.19
CA THR A 382 -23.95 -23.58 -19.90
C THR A 382 -24.45 -22.19 -19.57
N ALA A 383 -25.78 -22.06 -19.55
CA ALA A 383 -26.51 -20.92 -19.01
C ALA A 383 -26.48 -20.94 -17.48
N ALA A 384 -26.28 -19.78 -16.86
CA ALA A 384 -26.60 -19.55 -15.46
C ALA A 384 -27.06 -18.10 -15.27
N ASP A 385 -28.36 -17.96 -15.07
CA ASP A 385 -29.07 -17.15 -14.07
C ASP A 385 -28.74 -15.65 -13.98
N ASN A 386 -29.61 -14.85 -14.58
CA ASN A 386 -29.90 -13.47 -14.19
C ASN A 386 -31.33 -13.43 -13.62
N ASP A 387 -31.46 -13.54 -12.29
CA ASP A 387 -32.66 -13.16 -11.55
C ASP A 387 -32.32 -11.88 -10.78
N ASP A 388 -32.89 -10.75 -11.19
CA ASP A 388 -33.00 -9.53 -10.39
C ASP A 388 -34.37 -8.91 -10.67
N ASP A 389 -35.38 -9.40 -9.95
CA ASP A 389 -36.68 -8.78 -9.77
C ASP A 389 -36.55 -7.68 -8.68
N GLU A 390 -36.54 -6.41 -9.08
CA GLU A 390 -36.79 -5.28 -8.17
C GLU A 390 -38.05 -4.54 -8.64
N ASP A 391 -39.12 -4.86 -7.92
CA ASP A 391 -40.47 -4.36 -7.99
C ASP A 391 -40.53 -2.86 -7.63
N PHE A 392 -40.91 -2.03 -8.59
CA PHE A 392 -41.07 -0.58 -8.44
C PHE A 392 -42.57 -0.27 -8.36
N SER A 393 -43.10 -0.07 -7.15
CA SER A 393 -44.42 0.56 -6.95
C SER A 393 -44.25 1.98 -6.42
N PRO A 394 -44.79 3.01 -7.11
CA PRO A 394 -44.73 4.39 -6.68
C PRO A 394 -46.11 4.93 -6.31
N GLU A 395 -46.32 5.36 -5.07
CA GLU A 395 -47.34 6.36 -4.71
C GLU A 395 -46.93 7.01 -3.38
N ASP A 396 -47.43 8.15 -2.93
CA ASP A 396 -47.80 9.45 -3.46
C ASP A 396 -48.26 10.24 -2.19
N HIS A 397 -48.38 11.55 -2.30
CA HIS A 397 -48.50 12.55 -1.23
C HIS A 397 -49.49 12.31 -0.06
N SER A 398 -49.14 12.79 1.15
CA SER A 398 -49.84 13.87 1.90
C SER A 398 -49.73 13.78 3.45
N GLU A 399 -49.17 14.82 4.08
CA GLU A 399 -49.61 15.34 5.40
C GLU A 399 -50.82 16.28 5.19
N PRO A 400 -51.61 16.77 6.20
CA PRO A 400 -51.38 16.78 7.65
C PRO A 400 -52.63 16.49 8.54
N ALA A 401 -52.43 16.39 9.87
CA ALA A 401 -53.24 16.99 10.96
C ALA A 401 -53.19 16.15 12.27
N SER A 402 -53.09 16.84 13.40
CA SER A 402 -53.24 16.33 14.78
C SER A 402 -54.52 16.94 15.41
N PRO A 403 -54.89 16.63 16.68
CA PRO A 403 -55.25 15.37 17.36
C PRO A 403 -56.72 15.46 17.89
N PRO A 404 -57.35 14.61 18.77
CA PRO A 404 -56.94 14.32 20.18
C PRO A 404 -57.35 12.93 20.80
N HIS A 405 -56.94 12.75 22.06
CA HIS A 405 -57.48 11.87 23.14
C HIS A 405 -57.03 10.40 23.35
N THR A 406 -56.17 10.26 24.38
CA THR A 406 -56.39 9.59 25.68
C THR A 406 -56.74 8.08 25.79
N THR A 407 -55.87 7.40 26.56
CA THR A 407 -55.98 6.14 27.33
C THR A 407 -56.07 4.81 26.57
N GLN A 408 -55.03 3.97 26.72
CA GLN A 408 -55.13 2.77 27.56
C GLN A 408 -53.78 2.20 28.01
N ARG A 409 -53.73 2.08 29.33
CA ARG A 409 -52.80 1.44 30.25
C ARG A 409 -52.57 -0.04 29.93
N THR A 410 -51.32 -0.45 29.70
CA THR A 410 -50.87 -1.84 29.96
C THR A 410 -49.53 -1.88 30.69
N ALA A 411 -49.45 -2.88 31.56
CA ALA A 411 -48.52 -3.13 32.63
C ALA A 411 -47.01 -3.10 32.29
N ARG A 412 -46.31 -2.19 32.97
CA ARG A 412 -45.24 -2.47 33.94
C ARG A 412 -44.53 -3.83 33.80
N ARG A 413 -43.45 -3.88 33.02
CA ARG A 413 -42.38 -4.87 33.20
C ARG A 413 -41.13 -4.16 33.72
N ARG A 414 -40.88 -4.31 35.02
CA ARG A 414 -39.66 -3.87 35.72
C ARG A 414 -38.44 -4.46 35.01
N ARG A 415 -37.67 -3.63 34.29
CA ARG A 415 -36.28 -3.92 33.97
C ARG A 415 -35.42 -3.30 35.06
N SER A 416 -34.79 -4.18 35.83
CA SER A 416 -33.78 -3.89 36.83
C SER A 416 -32.72 -2.97 36.24
N SER A 417 -32.47 -1.88 36.93
CA SER A 417 -31.31 -1.01 36.77
C SER A 417 -30.04 -1.80 37.05
N ALA A 418 -29.43 -2.35 36.00
CA ALA A 418 -28.03 -2.76 36.04
C ALA A 418 -27.18 -1.51 35.93
N THR A 419 -26.62 -1.08 37.07
CA THR A 419 -25.50 -0.15 37.14
C THR A 419 -24.42 -0.60 36.18
N ASN A 420 -24.25 0.17 35.10
CA ASN A 420 -23.23 -0.02 34.09
C ASN A 420 -21.89 0.42 34.71
N ALA A 421 -21.29 -0.45 35.52
CA ALA A 421 -19.95 -0.27 36.05
C ALA A 421 -18.96 -0.44 34.90
N ASN A 422 -18.37 0.67 34.45
CA ASN A 422 -17.31 0.70 33.45
C ASN A 422 -16.12 -0.16 33.93
N PRO A 423 -15.80 -1.30 33.30
CA PRO A 423 -14.79 -2.23 33.81
C PRO A 423 -13.33 -1.78 33.55
N TYR A 424 -13.10 -0.53 33.11
CA TYR A 424 -11.80 -0.01 32.69
C TYR A 424 -11.27 1.14 33.53
N SER A 425 -11.43 1.09 34.85
CA SER A 425 -10.73 2.01 35.75
C SER A 425 -10.29 1.29 37.02
N ALA A 426 -9.52 0.22 36.85
CA ALA A 426 -8.63 -0.19 37.94
C ALA A 426 -7.60 0.94 38.09
N ALA A 427 -7.52 1.52 39.30
CA ALA A 427 -6.47 2.48 39.61
C ALA A 427 -5.11 1.85 39.26
N PRO A 428 -4.17 2.62 38.67
CA PRO A 428 -2.85 2.11 38.33
C PRO A 428 -2.23 1.47 39.58
N ASN A 429 -1.69 0.27 39.40
CA ASN A 429 -1.04 -0.45 40.49
C ASN A 429 0.14 0.41 40.99
N ALA A 430 0.31 0.57 42.30
CA ALA A 430 1.34 1.45 42.86
C ALA A 430 2.75 1.05 42.39
N ASP A 431 2.95 -0.25 42.16
CA ASP A 431 4.18 -0.81 41.62
C ASP A 431 4.45 -0.35 40.18
N ASP A 432 3.41 -0.15 39.37
CA ASP A 432 3.55 0.23 37.96
C ASP A 432 4.03 1.68 37.82
N GLU A 433 3.50 2.59 38.66
CA GLU A 433 3.91 3.99 38.65
C GLU A 433 5.34 4.16 39.19
N ALA A 434 5.72 3.41 40.23
CA ALA A 434 7.09 3.40 40.74
C ALA A 434 8.10 2.94 39.67
N PHE A 435 7.74 1.94 38.87
CA PHE A 435 8.55 1.50 37.74
C PHE A 435 8.69 2.60 36.68
N LEU A 436 7.59 3.23 36.26
CA LEU A 436 7.62 4.30 35.25
C LEU A 436 8.43 5.50 35.72
N GLU A 437 8.30 5.90 36.98
CA GLU A 437 9.05 7.02 37.55
C GLU A 437 10.56 6.76 37.58
N SER A 438 10.95 5.51 37.87
CA SER A 438 12.34 5.07 37.76
C SER A 438 12.86 5.16 36.32
N GLN A 439 12.06 4.73 35.33
CA GLN A 439 12.43 4.83 33.91
C GLN A 439 12.53 6.29 33.44
N ARG A 440 11.58 7.15 33.83
CA ARG A 440 11.58 8.59 33.54
C ARG A 440 12.83 9.27 34.09
N SER A 441 13.17 8.99 35.34
CA SER A 441 14.37 9.51 36.00
C SER A 441 15.65 9.01 35.34
N SER A 442 15.72 7.71 35.01
CA SER A 442 16.86 7.11 34.32
C SER A 442 17.07 7.72 32.92
N LEU A 443 15.98 7.96 32.19
CA LEU A 443 16.03 8.56 30.86
C LEU A 443 16.63 9.97 30.89
N ILE A 444 16.16 10.84 31.80
CA ILE A 444 16.68 12.21 31.97
C ILE A 444 18.15 12.17 32.42
N ALA A 445 18.51 11.25 33.32
CA ALA A 445 19.88 11.07 33.76
C ALA A 445 20.81 10.65 32.61
N SER A 446 20.31 9.84 31.66
CA SER A 446 21.07 9.31 30.51
C SER A 446 21.43 10.34 29.42
N ILE A 447 20.92 11.57 29.51
CA ILE A 447 21.29 12.65 28.60
C ILE A 447 22.66 13.17 28.99
N ASP A 448 23.54 13.40 28.02
CA ASP A 448 24.91 13.86 28.30
C ASP A 448 24.91 15.20 29.04
N VAL A 449 25.91 15.41 29.90
CA VAL A 449 26.12 16.64 30.66
C VAL A 449 26.47 17.80 29.73
N GLU A 450 27.12 17.53 28.59
CA GLU A 450 27.41 18.54 27.56
C GLU A 450 26.14 19.10 26.92
N GLU A 451 25.05 18.35 26.93
CA GLU A 451 23.77 18.71 26.29
C GLU A 451 22.78 19.30 27.30
N LEU A 452 22.83 18.88 28.57
CA LEU A 452 21.98 19.38 29.65
C LEU A 452 22.73 19.37 30.98
N SER A 453 22.84 20.55 31.61
CA SER A 453 23.31 20.67 32.98
C SER A 453 22.34 20.00 33.98
N ALA A 454 22.81 19.66 35.18
CA ALA A 454 21.97 19.06 36.22
C ALA A 454 20.75 19.93 36.59
N GLY A 455 20.91 21.26 36.56
CA GLY A 455 19.82 22.20 36.79
C GLY A 455 18.76 22.15 35.68
N GLU A 456 19.18 22.08 34.42
CA GLU A 456 18.28 21.99 33.28
C GLU A 456 17.60 20.61 33.19
N LYS A 457 18.28 19.52 33.56
CA LYS A 457 17.66 18.19 33.71
C LYS A 457 16.49 18.22 34.71
N THR A 458 16.67 18.93 35.82
CA THR A 458 15.62 19.08 36.84
C THR A 458 14.45 19.92 36.31
N LYS A 459 14.73 21.03 35.61
CA LYS A 459 13.69 21.84 34.95
C LYS A 459 12.92 21.06 33.91
N LEU A 460 13.62 20.30 33.06
CA LEU A 460 13.02 19.47 32.02
C LEU A 460 12.12 18.39 32.61
N LYS A 461 12.58 17.68 33.66
CA LYS A 461 11.77 16.68 34.36
C LYS A 461 10.49 17.31 34.90
N LYS A 462 10.60 18.45 35.60
CA LYS A 462 9.44 19.17 36.13
C LYS A 462 8.46 19.59 35.03
N ALA A 463 8.95 20.12 33.90
CA ALA A 463 8.10 20.52 32.78
C ALA A 463 7.36 19.32 32.16
N LEU A 464 7.99 18.14 32.09
CA LEU A 464 7.35 16.91 31.61
C LEU A 464 6.35 16.33 32.61
N ASP A 465 6.64 16.43 33.91
CA ASP A 465 5.70 16.05 34.97
C ASP A 465 4.42 16.91 34.93
N GLU A 466 4.54 18.20 34.57
CA GLU A 466 3.41 19.14 34.45
C GLU A 466 2.66 19.05 33.11
N ALA A 467 3.37 19.03 31.98
CA ALA A 467 2.76 19.02 30.64
C ALA A 467 2.27 17.63 30.20
N GLY A 468 2.79 16.58 30.85
CA GLY A 468 2.62 15.18 30.50
C GLY A 468 3.83 14.62 29.75
N TRP A 469 4.15 13.37 30.06
CA TRP A 469 5.22 12.62 29.40
C TRP A 469 4.79 12.13 28.00
N PRO A 470 5.75 11.81 27.11
CA PRO A 470 5.44 11.09 25.87
C PRO A 470 4.66 9.82 26.18
N LYS A 471 3.72 9.44 25.31
CA LYS A 471 2.77 8.34 25.51
C LYS A 471 3.43 7.03 25.94
N ARG A 472 4.64 6.75 25.45
CA ARG A 472 5.40 5.55 25.86
C ARG A 472 5.67 5.50 27.37
N PHE A 473 5.77 6.64 28.04
CA PHE A 473 6.08 6.73 29.46
C PHE A 473 4.85 7.01 30.32
N THR A 474 3.64 6.94 29.78
CA THR A 474 2.39 7.14 30.53
C THR A 474 1.80 5.84 31.08
N SER A 475 2.18 4.68 30.55
CA SER A 475 1.76 3.37 31.06
C SER A 475 2.81 2.29 30.80
N ILE A 476 2.84 1.22 31.60
CA ILE A 476 3.73 0.06 31.37
C ILE A 476 3.43 -0.61 30.03
N ALA A 477 2.14 -0.72 29.67
CA ALA A 477 1.73 -1.28 28.40
C ALA A 477 2.30 -0.47 27.21
N ASP A 478 2.21 0.86 27.27
CA ASP A 478 2.77 1.75 26.24
C ASP A 478 4.31 1.72 26.24
N TYR A 479 4.94 1.56 27.40
CA TYR A 479 6.40 1.46 27.53
C TYR A 479 6.94 0.25 26.76
N HIS A 480 6.31 -0.91 26.96
CA HIS A 480 6.66 -2.16 26.28
C HIS A 480 6.13 -2.26 24.86
N ALA A 481 5.21 -1.38 24.44
CA ALA A 481 4.70 -1.37 23.09
C ALA A 481 5.84 -1.12 22.07
N PRO A 482 5.83 -1.81 20.92
CA PRO A 482 6.83 -1.58 19.89
C PRO A 482 6.75 -0.13 19.43
N PRO A 483 7.89 0.49 19.04
CA PRO A 483 7.87 1.87 18.61
C PRO A 483 6.90 2.15 17.50
N PRO A 484 6.12 3.26 17.60
CA PRO A 484 5.21 3.63 16.54
C PRO A 484 6.04 3.78 15.28
N LYS A 485 5.73 2.94 14.29
CA LYS A 485 6.38 3.01 12.97
C LYS A 485 6.22 4.43 12.45
N THR A 486 7.22 4.91 11.71
CA THR A 486 7.27 6.25 11.09
C THR A 486 5.98 6.58 10.32
N GLY A 487 5.02 7.18 11.01
CA GLY A 487 3.69 7.53 10.49
C GLY A 487 3.34 8.99 10.72
N LYS A 488 2.29 9.51 10.07
CA LYS A 488 1.89 10.92 10.26
C LYS A 488 1.21 11.20 11.59
N TYR A 489 0.70 10.16 12.27
CA TYR A 489 -0.05 10.31 13.51
C TYR A 489 0.90 10.58 14.69
N TRP A 490 0.59 11.61 15.48
CA TRP A 490 1.24 11.95 16.74
C TRP A 490 0.17 11.98 17.83
N PRO A 491 0.30 11.16 18.89
CA PRO A 491 -0.52 11.27 20.09
C PRO A 491 -0.50 12.71 20.65
N LEU A 492 -1.57 13.07 21.36
CA LEU A 492 -1.68 14.40 21.96
C LEU A 492 -0.62 14.59 23.05
N GLU A 493 -0.36 13.52 23.81
CA GLU A 493 0.66 13.43 24.86
C GLU A 493 2.05 13.68 24.29
N ASP A 494 2.41 13.01 23.19
CA ASP A 494 3.68 13.22 22.49
C ASP A 494 3.81 14.66 21.98
N SER A 495 2.71 15.26 21.53
CA SER A 495 2.73 16.64 21.02
C SER A 495 2.95 17.65 22.15
N ARG A 496 2.30 17.46 23.31
CA ARG A 496 2.48 18.31 24.50
C ARG A 496 3.88 18.17 25.09
N ALA A 497 4.36 16.94 25.24
CA ALA A 497 5.69 16.66 25.73
C ALA A 497 6.76 17.29 24.82
N LEU A 498 6.60 17.21 23.48
CA LEU A 498 7.54 17.80 22.54
C LEU A 498 7.61 19.34 22.66
N VAL A 499 6.48 20.01 22.86
CA VAL A 499 6.45 21.46 23.09
C VAL A 499 7.16 21.80 24.41
N ALA A 500 6.82 21.10 25.50
CA ALA A 500 7.44 21.32 26.80
C ALA A 500 8.98 21.12 26.78
N MET A 501 9.48 20.09 26.07
CA MET A 501 10.92 19.88 25.91
C MET A 501 11.59 21.06 25.18
N ARG A 502 10.97 21.58 24.13
CA ARG A 502 11.52 22.67 23.31
C ARG A 502 11.44 24.03 23.97
N GLU A 503 10.46 24.25 24.84
CA GLU A 503 10.32 25.49 25.61
C GLU A 503 11.23 25.51 26.85
N THR A 504 11.55 24.34 27.41
CA THR A 504 12.31 24.24 28.68
C THR A 504 13.80 23.95 28.45
N SER A 505 14.18 23.44 27.27
CA SER A 505 15.55 23.05 26.98
C SER A 505 15.96 23.29 25.53
N ASP A 506 17.26 23.50 25.32
CA ASP A 506 17.86 23.65 23.98
C ASP A 506 18.26 22.31 23.33
N LEU A 507 17.76 21.19 23.87
CA LEU A 507 18.04 19.84 23.37
C LEU A 507 17.90 19.72 21.86
N SER A 508 18.93 19.21 21.20
CA SER A 508 18.87 18.99 19.75
C SER A 508 17.72 18.04 19.38
N PHE A 509 17.09 18.28 18.22
CA PHE A 509 16.01 17.41 17.73
C PHE A 509 16.46 15.94 17.58
N ARG A 510 17.76 15.71 17.38
CA ARG A 510 18.34 14.38 17.31
C ARG A 510 18.24 13.65 18.64
N ILE A 511 18.61 14.30 19.75
CA ILE A 511 18.52 13.72 21.09
C ILE A 511 17.06 13.51 21.49
N ILE A 512 16.19 14.48 21.19
CA ILE A 512 14.75 14.34 21.43
C ILE A 512 14.19 13.12 20.69
N ALA A 513 14.54 12.95 19.41
CA ALA A 513 14.10 11.80 18.61
C ALA A 513 14.62 10.47 19.18
N ASP A 514 15.89 10.40 19.52
CA ASP A 514 16.53 9.16 19.95
C ASP A 514 16.06 8.71 21.34
N LYS A 515 16.02 9.64 22.30
CA LYS A 515 15.71 9.34 23.71
C LYS A 515 14.22 9.26 23.98
N PHE A 516 13.43 10.23 23.51
CA PHE A 516 12.01 10.36 23.89
C PHE A 516 11.06 9.74 22.88
N TYR A 517 11.43 9.70 21.59
CA TYR A 517 10.57 9.20 20.51
C TYR A 517 11.24 8.11 19.67
N PRO A 518 11.70 7.00 20.29
CA PRO A 518 12.37 5.94 19.57
C PRO A 518 11.49 5.47 18.39
N GLY A 519 12.11 5.25 17.24
CA GLY A 519 11.42 4.94 15.99
C GLY A 519 10.99 6.16 15.16
N ARG A 520 11.12 7.39 15.68
CA ARG A 520 10.96 8.62 14.90
C ARG A 520 12.32 9.14 14.45
N SER A 521 12.38 9.68 13.24
CA SER A 521 13.58 10.38 12.77
C SER A 521 13.61 11.80 13.30
N GLU A 522 14.81 12.36 13.43
CA GLU A 522 15.02 13.79 13.76
C GLU A 522 14.17 14.71 12.88
N LYS A 523 14.15 14.46 11.57
CA LYS A 523 13.36 15.22 10.60
C LYS A 523 11.86 15.14 10.90
N ALA A 524 11.36 14.00 11.37
CA ALA A 524 9.95 13.85 11.73
C ALA A 524 9.60 14.67 12.98
N VAL A 525 10.44 14.63 14.01
CA VAL A 525 10.28 15.45 15.23
C VAL A 525 10.29 16.93 14.89
N ARG A 526 11.30 17.39 14.13
CA ARG A 526 11.45 18.79 13.70
C ARG A 526 10.24 19.28 12.90
N ASN A 527 9.77 18.49 11.93
CA ASN A 527 8.60 18.85 11.12
C ASN A 527 7.31 18.91 11.93
N HIS A 528 7.16 18.00 12.91
CA HIS A 528 5.99 18.01 13.79
C HIS A 528 5.97 19.24 14.68
N TYR A 529 7.09 19.54 15.33
CA TYR A 529 7.22 20.76 16.14
C TYR A 529 6.94 22.04 15.33
N GLY A 530 7.51 22.18 14.13
CA GLY A 530 7.22 23.32 13.26
C GLY A 530 5.76 23.39 12.77
N THR A 531 5.01 22.28 12.84
CA THR A 531 3.56 22.29 12.59
C THR A 531 2.79 22.78 13.82
N LEU A 532 3.20 22.37 15.01
CA LEU A 532 2.62 22.84 16.28
C LEU A 532 2.83 24.35 16.47
N GLU A 533 4.02 24.88 16.20
CA GLU A 533 4.30 26.33 16.29
C GLU A 533 3.43 27.15 15.34
N ARG A 534 3.20 26.65 14.12
CA ARG A 534 2.33 27.34 13.14
C ARG A 534 0.86 27.28 13.55
N GLY A 535 0.38 26.14 14.03
CA GLY A 535 -1.01 25.96 14.47
C GLY A 535 -1.34 26.74 15.75
N GLY A 536 -0.39 26.86 16.69
CA GLY A 536 -0.53 27.67 17.89
C GLY A 536 -0.70 29.15 17.56
N ARG A 537 0.15 29.71 16.68
CA ARG A 537 0.05 31.10 16.24
C ARG A 537 -1.26 31.43 15.54
N GLU A 538 -1.80 30.48 14.75
CA GLU A 538 -3.09 30.70 14.08
C GLU A 538 -4.27 30.71 15.08
N SER A 539 -4.19 29.88 16.13
CA SER A 539 -5.18 29.83 17.20
C SER A 539 -5.15 31.08 18.07
N ASP A 540 -3.96 31.63 18.34
CA ASP A 540 -3.79 32.85 19.12
C ASP A 540 -4.13 34.11 18.31
N MET A 541 -3.86 34.15 17.01
CA MET A 541 -4.38 35.21 16.13
C MET A 541 -5.92 35.19 16.06
N ARG A 542 -6.54 34.00 16.06
CA ARG A 542 -8.02 33.90 16.09
C ARG A 542 -8.59 34.33 17.44
N ARG A 543 -7.92 34.02 18.57
CA ARG A 543 -8.36 34.46 19.90
C ARG A 543 -8.11 35.95 20.16
N GLY A 544 -7.00 36.52 19.68
CA GLY A 544 -6.70 37.95 19.78
C GLY A 544 -7.63 38.84 18.95
N ARG A 545 -8.30 38.31 17.92
CA ARG A 545 -9.30 39.05 17.13
C ARG A 545 -10.69 39.11 17.77
N ALA A 546 -10.98 38.22 18.72
CA ALA A 546 -12.29 38.16 19.39
C ALA A 546 -12.41 39.14 20.57
N THR A 547 -11.31 39.69 21.08
CA THR A 547 -11.32 40.62 22.22
C THR A 547 -11.32 42.10 21.84
N HIS A 548 -11.19 42.45 20.55
CA HIS A 548 -11.49 43.81 20.08
C HIS A 548 -12.99 44.01 19.82
N THR A 549 -13.79 43.82 20.88
CA THR A 549 -15.17 44.33 20.89
C THR A 549 -15.11 45.82 21.16
N ARG A 550 -15.46 46.58 20.11
CA ARG A 550 -15.76 48.02 20.06
C ARG A 550 -16.13 48.60 21.44
N MET A 551 -15.22 49.36 22.06
CA MET A 551 -15.63 50.29 23.11
C MET A 551 -16.49 51.37 22.45
N PHE A 552 -17.79 51.35 22.78
CA PHE A 552 -18.69 52.46 22.50
C PHE A 552 -18.18 53.71 23.25
N ARG A 553 -17.98 54.80 22.52
CA ARG A 553 -17.82 56.13 23.11
C ARG A 553 -19.15 56.52 23.77
N PRO A 554 -19.17 56.95 25.04
CA PRO A 554 -20.34 57.64 25.58
C PRO A 554 -20.38 59.07 25.03
N VAL A 555 -21.61 59.56 24.84
CA VAL A 555 -21.97 60.93 24.46
C VAL A 555 -21.81 61.87 25.65
#